data_AF-A0A443P2V4-F1
#
_entry.id   AF-A0A443P2V4-F1
#
_cell.length_a   1.000
_cell.length_b   1.000
_cell.length_c   1.000
_cell.angle_alpha   90.00
_cell.angle_beta   90.00
_cell.angle_gamma   90.00
#
_symmetry.space_group_name_H-M   'P 1'
#
loop_
_entity.id
_entity.type
_entity.pdbx_description
1 polymer ?
#
loop_
_entity_poly.entity_id
_entity_poly.type
_entity_poly.pdbx_seq_one_letter_code
_entity_poly.pdbx_strand_id
1 'polypeptide(L)'
;MYPYNDETSCANARCSFASSESLNLEWNGMPPEVNVKIADLVGKIVGIYFSASWCGPCQRFTPTFVEAYKELYAKGDFEAVFVSTDKDEESFKEYFAKMPWLAIPFSDSTTRRRLNDLFKVRGIPHLVFLGGNGKLLSNGGVALIKEYGVEAYPFSPEKLNEIKEEEEAARRNQSLSTLLVTQSRDFLISNDGNKVLVSEIQGKMVAFAIKHCQEFTSKLVEMYKELKDKEEKFEVVLISLDNDEQSYKEILKKHPLPGRAIQG
;
A
#
# COMPACT_ATOMS: atom_id res chain seq x y z
N MET A 1 -20.51 -33.00 47.81
CA MET A 1 -20.20 -32.67 49.22
C MET A 1 -19.00 -31.74 49.19
N TYR A 2 -19.22 -30.44 49.45
CA TYR A 2 -18.19 -29.41 49.68
C TYR A 2 -17.47 -29.66 51.02
N PRO A 3 -16.20 -29.22 51.22
CA PRO A 3 -15.86 -27.82 51.63
C PRO A 3 -14.60 -27.28 50.89
N TYR A 4 -14.38 -26.01 50.52
CA TYR A 4 -14.37 -24.65 51.16
C TYR A 4 -13.15 -24.32 52.05
N ASN A 5 -12.24 -23.51 51.45
CA ASN A 5 -11.26 -22.49 51.90
C ASN A 5 -10.26 -22.75 53.05
N ASP A 6 -8.97 -22.39 52.86
CA ASP A 6 -8.44 -21.07 53.23
C ASP A 6 -6.98 -20.85 52.75
N GLU A 7 -6.60 -19.57 52.66
CA GLU A 7 -5.36 -18.97 52.18
C GLU A 7 -4.12 -19.30 53.05
N THR A 8 -2.92 -19.17 52.46
CA THR A 8 -1.74 -18.38 52.93
C THR A 8 -0.39 -19.06 52.62
N SER A 9 0.53 -18.26 52.08
CA SER A 9 2.00 -18.42 52.12
C SER A 9 2.67 -19.35 51.09
N CYS A 10 3.01 -18.79 49.93
CA CYS A 10 4.24 -19.15 49.23
C CYS A 10 5.16 -17.93 49.19
N ALA A 11 5.95 -17.76 50.25
CA ALA A 11 7.10 -16.89 50.24
C ALA A 11 8.30 -17.59 49.58
N ASN A 12 9.03 -16.81 48.77
CA ASN A 12 10.40 -17.03 48.29
C ASN A 12 10.64 -18.08 47.19
N ALA A 13 10.50 -17.62 45.94
CA ALA A 13 11.41 -18.01 44.87
C ALA A 13 11.86 -16.75 44.12
N ARG A 14 13.10 -16.31 44.40
CA ARG A 14 13.80 -15.24 43.67
C ARG A 14 14.13 -15.73 42.25
N CYS A 15 13.44 -15.19 41.26
CA CYS A 15 13.90 -15.20 39.87
C CYS A 15 14.17 -13.74 39.49
N SER A 16 15.45 -13.37 39.39
CA SER A 16 15.87 -12.03 38.98
C SER A 16 15.66 -11.88 37.47
N PHE A 17 14.47 -11.41 37.10
CA PHE A 17 14.22 -10.83 35.79
C PHE A 17 14.78 -9.41 35.81
N ALA A 18 15.85 -9.16 35.05
CA ALA A 18 16.25 -7.81 34.73
C ALA A 18 15.11 -7.18 33.92
N SER A 19 14.49 -6.15 34.50
CA SER A 19 13.34 -5.45 33.96
C SER A 19 13.70 -4.81 32.62
N SER A 20 13.07 -5.29 31.55
CA SER A 20 12.81 -4.52 30.35
C SER A 20 11.89 -3.37 30.76
N GLU A 21 12.46 -2.20 31.02
CA GLU A 21 11.68 -0.97 31.04
C GLU A 21 11.26 -0.67 29.60
N SER A 22 10.06 -1.14 29.27
CA SER A 22 9.29 -0.69 28.13
C SER A 22 9.05 0.81 28.30
N LEU A 23 9.90 1.62 27.66
CA LEU A 23 9.70 3.05 27.57
C LEU A 23 8.49 3.32 26.66
N ASN A 24 7.32 3.40 27.29
CA ASN A 24 6.16 4.08 26.73
C ASN A 24 6.48 5.58 26.66
N LEU A 25 7.10 6.00 25.55
CA LEU A 25 7.27 7.41 25.22
C LEU A 25 6.05 7.88 24.42
N GLU A 26 5.14 8.57 25.09
CA GLU A 26 4.21 9.47 24.41
C GLU A 26 5.03 10.50 23.60
N TRP A 27 4.80 10.52 22.30
CA TRP A 27 5.66 11.21 21.33
C TRP A 27 5.38 12.72 21.33
N ASN A 28 6.15 13.49 22.09
CA ASN A 28 5.99 14.94 22.28
C ASN A 28 6.62 15.82 21.17
N GLY A 29 6.75 15.33 19.94
CA GLY A 29 7.05 16.18 18.78
C GLY A 29 8.49 16.70 18.64
N MET A 30 9.45 16.17 19.39
CA MET A 30 10.87 16.32 19.05
C MET A 30 11.65 15.17 19.70
N PRO A 31 12.40 14.33 18.95
CA PRO A 31 13.36 13.46 19.60
C PRO A 31 14.38 14.35 20.34
N PRO A 32 14.80 14.00 21.56
CA PRO A 32 15.94 14.65 22.20
C PRO A 32 17.15 14.64 21.24
N GLU A 33 18.16 15.47 21.46
CA GLU A 33 19.46 15.37 20.76
C GLU A 33 20.12 14.02 21.09
N VAL A 34 19.58 12.94 20.55
CA VAL A 34 20.07 11.59 20.72
C VAL A 34 21.15 11.44 19.67
N ASN A 35 22.40 11.63 20.08
CA ASN A 35 23.55 11.14 19.36
C ASN A 35 23.47 9.60 19.34
N VAL A 36 22.71 9.04 18.40
CA VAL A 36 22.67 7.60 18.15
C VAL A 36 24.01 7.21 17.55
N LYS A 37 24.67 6.21 18.13
CA LYS A 37 25.93 5.71 17.56
C LYS A 37 25.58 4.93 16.30
N ILE A 38 26.32 5.15 15.22
CA ILE A 38 26.17 4.37 13.97
C ILE A 38 26.25 2.86 14.24
N ALA A 39 26.97 2.44 15.29
CA ALA A 39 27.04 1.07 15.77
C ALA A 39 25.65 0.47 16.09
N ASP A 40 24.69 1.28 16.54
CA ASP A 40 23.34 0.84 16.91
C ASP A 40 22.47 0.52 15.67
N LEU A 41 22.95 0.87 14.47
CA LEU A 41 22.33 0.55 13.18
C LEU A 41 22.86 -0.76 12.58
N VAL A 42 23.93 -1.33 13.14
CA VAL A 42 24.53 -2.56 12.61
C VAL A 42 23.55 -3.72 12.74
N GLY A 43 23.34 -4.45 11.65
CA GLY A 43 22.38 -5.56 11.59
C GLY A 43 20.92 -5.14 11.33
N LYS A 44 20.58 -3.84 11.39
CA LYS A 44 19.24 -3.34 11.08
C LYS A 44 19.07 -3.06 9.60
N ILE A 45 17.84 -3.15 9.11
CA ILE A 45 17.45 -2.58 7.83
C ILE A 45 17.33 -1.07 7.99
N VAL A 46 17.98 -0.31 7.11
CA VAL A 46 18.03 1.15 7.18
C VAL A 46 17.37 1.78 5.96
N GLY A 47 16.35 2.61 6.19
CA GLY A 47 15.72 3.46 5.18
C GLY A 47 16.36 4.84 5.10
N ILE A 48 17.12 5.14 4.05
CA ILE A 48 17.68 6.48 3.80
C ILE A 48 16.66 7.31 3.03
N TYR A 49 16.09 8.31 3.69
CA TYR A 49 14.98 9.12 3.17
C TYR A 49 15.44 10.52 2.77
N PHE A 50 15.44 10.81 1.48
CA PHE A 50 15.77 12.14 0.94
C PHE A 50 14.49 12.95 0.74
N SER A 51 14.43 14.11 1.38
CA SER A 51 13.22 14.94 1.42
C SER A 51 13.51 16.40 1.77
N ALA A 52 12.50 17.27 1.66
CA ALA A 52 12.55 18.66 2.11
C ALA A 52 11.18 19.24 2.44
N SER A 53 11.18 20.30 3.26
CA SER A 53 9.98 21.00 3.71
C SER A 53 9.25 21.67 2.55
N TRP A 54 9.98 22.25 1.60
CA TRP A 54 9.44 22.98 0.45
C TRP A 54 8.84 22.06 -0.64
N CYS A 55 9.01 20.74 -0.51
CA CYS A 55 8.61 19.77 -1.52
C CYS A 55 7.19 19.25 -1.27
N GLY A 56 6.22 19.68 -2.11
CA GLY A 56 4.82 19.25 -2.00
C GLY A 56 4.60 17.71 -2.05
N PRO A 57 5.17 16.97 -3.01
CA PRO A 57 5.10 15.50 -3.02
C PRO A 57 5.70 14.84 -1.76
N CYS A 58 6.73 15.46 -1.19
CA CYS A 58 7.38 14.99 0.02
C CYS A 58 6.46 15.12 1.23
N GLN A 59 5.85 16.29 1.44
CA GLN A 59 4.89 16.52 2.52
C GLN A 59 3.70 15.56 2.45
N ARG A 60 3.29 15.12 1.25
CA ARG A 60 2.24 14.10 1.09
C ARG A 60 2.69 12.68 1.44
N PHE A 61 3.96 12.36 1.21
CA PHE A 61 4.49 11.02 1.44
C PHE A 61 4.95 10.81 2.89
N THR A 62 5.48 11.82 3.57
CA THR A 62 6.00 11.69 4.93
C THR A 62 5.00 11.06 5.91
N PRO A 63 3.71 11.47 5.95
CA PRO A 63 2.75 10.86 6.86
C PRO A 63 2.58 9.36 6.60
N THR A 64 2.50 8.94 5.33
CA THR A 64 2.43 7.52 4.95
C THR A 64 3.66 6.76 5.43
N PHE A 65 4.86 7.34 5.29
CA PHE A 65 6.09 6.69 5.76
C PHE A 65 6.20 6.68 7.28
N VAL A 66 5.67 7.68 7.99
CA VAL A 66 5.59 7.71 9.45
C VAL A 66 4.75 6.54 9.98
N GLU A 67 3.60 6.25 9.37
CA GLU A 67 2.77 5.11 9.78
C GLU A 67 3.49 3.78 9.55
N ALA A 68 4.06 3.58 8.35
CA ALA A 68 4.85 2.38 8.08
C ALA A 68 6.06 2.24 9.02
N TYR A 69 6.74 3.34 9.34
CA TYR A 69 7.87 3.34 10.26
C TYR A 69 7.47 2.87 11.66
N LYS A 70 6.35 3.35 12.22
CA LYS A 70 5.92 2.96 13.57
C LYS A 70 5.73 1.45 13.69
N GLU A 71 5.12 0.83 12.68
CA GLU A 71 4.92 -0.61 12.62
C GLU A 71 6.24 -1.38 12.48
N LEU A 72 7.15 -0.90 11.64
CA LEU A 72 8.45 -1.54 11.43
C LEU A 72 9.38 -1.37 12.63
N TYR A 73 9.37 -0.20 13.27
CA TYR A 73 10.16 0.10 14.46
C TYR A 73 9.79 -0.83 15.62
N ALA A 74 8.51 -1.18 15.77
CA ALA A 74 8.04 -2.14 16.76
C ALA A 74 8.62 -3.56 16.57
N LYS A 75 9.09 -3.92 15.37
CA LYS A 75 9.78 -5.20 15.10
C LYS A 75 11.22 -5.20 15.63
N GLY A 76 11.82 -4.03 15.85
CA GLY A 76 13.13 -3.84 16.49
C GLY A 76 14.35 -3.89 15.57
N ASP A 77 14.17 -4.27 14.30
CA ASP A 77 15.24 -4.48 13.32
C ASP A 77 15.23 -3.47 12.15
N PHE A 78 14.47 -2.39 12.26
CA PHE A 78 14.36 -1.32 11.28
C PHE A 78 14.69 0.06 11.87
N GLU A 79 15.31 0.93 11.07
CA GLU A 79 15.51 2.35 11.37
C GLU A 79 15.46 3.18 10.08
N ALA A 80 15.14 4.47 10.18
CA ALA A 80 15.19 5.41 9.07
C ALA A 80 16.15 6.58 9.37
N VAL A 81 16.76 7.10 8.31
CA VAL A 81 17.68 8.24 8.38
C VAL A 81 17.27 9.27 7.35
N PHE A 82 16.85 10.43 7.83
CA PHE A 82 16.49 11.58 7.02
C PHE A 82 17.73 12.30 6.49
N VAL A 83 17.74 12.54 5.18
CA VAL A 83 18.72 13.34 4.46
C VAL A 83 17.99 14.55 3.88
N SER A 84 18.11 15.68 4.57
CA SER A 84 17.45 16.92 4.16
C SER A 84 18.08 17.55 2.94
N THR A 85 17.23 18.05 2.03
CA THR A 85 17.60 18.95 0.94
C THR A 85 17.06 20.37 1.16
N ASP A 86 16.73 20.73 2.42
CA ASP A 86 16.38 22.09 2.80
C ASP A 86 17.58 23.03 2.66
N LYS A 87 17.29 24.31 2.42
CA LYS A 87 18.32 25.35 2.17
C LYS A 87 18.81 26.02 3.45
N ASP A 88 18.02 25.94 4.51
CA ASP A 88 18.27 26.56 5.80
C ASP A 88 17.91 25.59 6.94
N GLU A 89 18.52 25.84 8.10
CA GLU A 89 18.44 24.96 9.26
C GLU A 89 17.07 25.04 9.95
N GLU A 90 16.39 26.18 9.85
CA GLU A 90 15.06 26.39 10.43
C GLU A 90 14.02 25.49 9.75
N SER A 91 13.95 25.56 8.42
CA SER A 91 13.12 24.69 7.58
C SER A 91 13.40 23.20 7.82
N PHE A 92 14.67 22.83 7.99
CA PHE A 92 15.07 21.48 8.34
C PHE A 92 14.48 21.05 9.69
N LYS A 93 14.65 21.86 10.73
CA LYS A 93 14.18 21.56 12.09
C LYS A 93 12.66 21.41 12.15
N GLU A 94 11.94 22.36 11.56
CA GLU A 94 10.47 22.34 11.54
C GLU A 94 9.89 21.11 10.85
N TYR A 95 10.51 20.69 9.75
CA TYR A 95 10.06 19.51 9.01
C TYR A 95 10.47 18.21 9.69
N PHE A 96 11.70 18.14 10.21
CA PHE A 96 12.21 16.98 10.94
C PHE A 96 11.44 16.71 12.24
N ALA A 97 10.93 17.75 12.92
CA ALA A 97 10.06 17.60 14.10
C ALA A 97 8.80 16.73 13.85
N LYS A 98 8.41 16.52 12.58
CA LYS A 98 7.28 15.67 12.18
C LYS A 98 7.67 14.21 11.96
N MET A 99 8.94 13.84 12.17
CA MET A 99 9.51 12.55 11.83
C MET A 99 10.02 11.80 13.07
N PRO A 100 9.63 10.52 13.29
CA PRO A 100 10.00 9.72 14.46
C PRO A 100 11.34 8.97 14.33
N TRP A 101 12.18 9.36 13.39
CA TRP A 101 13.43 8.67 13.04
C TRP A 101 14.64 9.60 13.11
N LEU A 102 15.82 9.11 12.69
CA LEU A 102 17.09 9.84 12.78
C LEU A 102 17.30 10.78 11.59
N ALA A 103 18.25 11.71 11.70
CA ALA A 103 18.65 12.56 10.58
C ALA A 103 20.17 12.69 10.48
N ILE A 104 20.67 12.89 9.26
CA ILE A 104 22.02 13.43 9.07
C ILE A 104 22.00 14.89 9.54
N PRO A 105 22.93 15.33 10.41
CA PRO A 105 22.99 16.71 10.87
C PRO A 105 22.98 17.70 9.70
N PHE A 106 22.21 18.78 9.82
CA PHE A 106 22.09 19.78 8.75
C PHE A 106 23.45 20.38 8.38
N SER A 107 24.33 20.57 9.37
CA SER A 107 25.71 21.05 9.20
C SER A 107 26.60 20.11 8.38
N ASP A 108 26.31 18.81 8.34
CA ASP A 108 27.07 17.83 7.56
C ASP A 108 26.63 17.79 6.08
N SER A 109 26.86 18.91 5.39
CA SER A 109 26.56 19.04 3.96
C SER A 109 27.37 18.06 3.08
N THR A 110 28.56 17.66 3.53
CA THR A 110 29.44 16.73 2.82
C THR A 110 28.83 15.34 2.75
N THR A 111 28.36 14.79 3.88
CA THR A 111 27.68 13.48 3.89
C THR A 111 26.38 13.53 3.10
N ARG A 112 25.57 14.57 3.28
CA ARG A 112 24.31 14.73 2.52
C ARG A 112 24.54 14.72 1.01
N ARG A 113 25.55 15.47 0.52
CA ARG A 113 25.92 15.48 -0.91
C ARG A 113 26.44 14.12 -1.38
N ARG A 114 27.34 13.49 -0.61
CA ARG A 114 27.89 12.18 -0.95
C ARG A 114 26.79 11.12 -1.10
N LEU A 115 25.81 11.10 -0.20
CA LEU A 115 24.68 10.18 -0.25
C LEU A 115 23.78 10.45 -1.47
N ASN A 116 23.50 11.72 -1.76
CA ASN A 116 22.74 12.12 -2.95
C ASN A 116 23.39 11.60 -4.23
N ASP A 117 24.72 11.77 -4.35
CA ASP A 117 25.48 11.35 -5.53
C ASP A 117 25.60 9.82 -5.62
N LEU A 118 25.87 9.15 -4.49
CA LEU A 118 26.01 7.69 -4.42
C LEU A 118 24.74 6.97 -4.90
N PHE A 119 23.58 7.42 -4.44
CA PHE A 119 22.29 6.83 -4.82
C PHE A 119 21.66 7.46 -6.06
N LYS A 120 22.37 8.42 -6.68
CA LYS A 120 21.96 9.13 -7.90
C LYS A 120 20.55 9.72 -7.77
N VAL A 121 20.30 10.38 -6.65
CA VAL A 121 18.99 10.99 -6.35
C VAL A 121 18.75 12.14 -7.33
N ARG A 122 17.75 11.98 -8.20
CA ARG A 122 17.38 12.96 -9.24
C ARG A 122 16.17 13.80 -8.89
N GLY A 123 15.44 13.42 -7.84
CA GLY A 123 14.24 14.08 -7.37
C GLY A 123 13.84 13.55 -6.00
N ILE A 124 12.98 14.29 -5.31
CA ILE A 124 12.47 13.95 -3.98
C ILE A 124 10.93 13.92 -3.99
N PRO A 125 10.28 13.10 -3.15
CA PRO A 125 10.89 12.21 -2.15
C PRO A 125 11.62 11.02 -2.79
N HIS A 126 12.73 10.60 -2.20
CA HIS A 126 13.48 9.40 -2.58
C HIS A 126 13.78 8.57 -1.34
N LEU A 127 13.63 7.25 -1.41
CA LEU A 127 13.83 6.35 -0.27
C LEU A 127 14.63 5.13 -0.72
N VAL A 128 15.71 4.86 0.00
CA VAL A 128 16.62 3.74 -0.27
C VAL A 128 16.59 2.80 0.93
N PHE A 129 16.45 1.51 0.69
CA PHE A 129 16.56 0.49 1.73
C PHE A 129 17.91 -0.22 1.63
N LEU A 130 18.64 -0.24 2.74
CA LEU A 130 19.86 -1.02 2.92
C LEU A 130 19.59 -2.13 3.93
N GLY A 131 20.11 -3.33 3.68
CA GLY A 131 20.04 -4.44 4.61
C GLY A 131 21.02 -4.29 5.76
N GLY A 132 20.90 -5.15 6.79
CA GLY A 132 21.79 -5.15 7.97
C GLY A 132 23.28 -5.35 7.69
N ASN A 133 23.63 -5.83 6.49
CA ASN A 133 25.00 -5.95 5.99
C ASN A 133 25.47 -4.73 5.17
N GLY A 134 24.66 -3.66 5.11
CA GLY A 134 24.92 -2.45 4.34
C GLY A 134 24.69 -2.58 2.82
N LYS A 135 24.23 -3.73 2.32
CA LYS A 135 23.93 -3.91 0.90
C LYS A 135 22.60 -3.26 0.53
N LEU A 136 22.54 -2.76 -0.69
CA LEU A 136 21.31 -2.22 -1.27
C LEU A 136 20.26 -3.31 -1.43
N LEU A 137 19.08 -3.10 -0.84
CA LEU A 137 17.89 -3.92 -1.04
C LEU A 137 16.97 -3.30 -2.09
N SER A 138 16.75 -1.99 -2.00
CA SER A 138 15.93 -1.26 -2.97
C SER A 138 16.34 0.22 -3.06
N ASN A 139 16.32 0.76 -4.29
CA ASN A 139 16.54 2.19 -4.55
C ASN A 139 15.23 2.94 -4.89
N GLY A 140 14.07 2.28 -4.72
CA GLY A 140 12.74 2.79 -5.10
C GLY A 140 11.73 2.70 -3.96
N GLY A 141 12.19 2.87 -2.71
CA GLY A 141 11.39 2.59 -1.51
C GLY A 141 10.09 3.38 -1.40
N VAL A 142 10.01 4.58 -2.00
CA VAL A 142 8.76 5.38 -1.99
C VAL A 142 7.63 4.63 -2.69
N ALA A 143 7.91 3.96 -3.81
CA ALA A 143 6.91 3.17 -4.52
C ALA A 143 6.49 1.95 -3.69
N LEU A 144 7.47 1.25 -3.12
CA LEU A 144 7.22 0.07 -2.29
C LEU A 144 6.32 0.37 -1.09
N ILE A 145 6.58 1.45 -0.36
CA ILE A 145 5.75 1.86 0.78
C ILE A 145 4.34 2.25 0.33
N LYS A 146 4.19 2.91 -0.82
CA LYS A 146 2.87 3.32 -1.32
C LYS A 146 2.04 2.15 -1.83
N GLU A 147 2.67 1.17 -2.47
CA GLU A 147 2.00 0.06 -3.14
C GLU A 147 1.75 -1.09 -2.18
N TYR A 148 2.73 -1.43 -1.35
CA TYR A 148 2.72 -2.63 -0.52
C TYR A 148 2.83 -2.34 0.99
N GLY A 149 3.11 -1.09 1.38
CA GLY A 149 3.27 -0.73 2.80
C GLY A 149 4.33 -1.57 3.51
N VAL A 150 4.00 -2.06 4.70
CA VAL A 150 4.89 -2.89 5.53
C VAL A 150 5.01 -4.33 5.05
N GLU A 151 4.10 -4.79 4.18
CA GLU A 151 4.11 -6.17 3.64
C GLU A 151 5.29 -6.42 2.71
N ALA A 152 5.83 -5.35 2.11
CA ALA A 152 7.06 -5.44 1.33
C ALA A 152 8.30 -5.68 2.19
N TYR A 153 8.25 -5.59 3.53
CA TYR A 153 9.38 -5.87 4.42
C TYR A 153 9.87 -7.32 4.25
N PRO A 154 11.19 -7.60 4.12
CA PRO A 154 12.35 -6.74 4.37
C PRO A 154 12.79 -5.84 3.20
N PHE A 155 11.92 -5.59 2.22
CA PHE A 155 12.18 -4.80 1.00
C PHE A 155 13.25 -5.39 0.10
N SER A 156 13.49 -6.70 0.21
CA SER A 156 14.42 -7.44 -0.64
C SER A 156 13.79 -7.79 -1.99
N PRO A 157 14.59 -7.98 -3.05
CA PRO A 157 14.09 -8.42 -4.35
C PRO A 157 13.30 -9.74 -4.27
N GLU A 158 13.72 -10.67 -3.41
CA GLU A 158 13.05 -11.96 -3.22
C GLU A 158 11.64 -11.77 -2.68
N LYS A 159 11.47 -10.97 -1.61
CA LYS A 159 10.15 -10.67 -1.04
C LYS A 159 9.22 -9.98 -2.04
N LEU A 160 9.76 -9.09 -2.86
CA LEU A 160 8.98 -8.41 -3.89
C LEU A 160 8.54 -9.35 -5.02
N ASN A 161 9.38 -10.33 -5.37
CA ASN A 161 9.01 -11.35 -6.34
C ASN A 161 7.91 -12.26 -5.78
N GLU A 162 8.00 -12.67 -4.51
CA GLU A 162 6.95 -13.45 -3.84
C GLU A 162 5.59 -12.74 -3.88
N ILE A 163 5.55 -11.45 -3.50
CA ILE A 163 4.31 -10.66 -3.54
C ILE A 163 3.74 -10.63 -4.96
N LYS A 164 4.57 -10.35 -5.97
CA LYS A 164 4.13 -10.29 -7.36
C LYS A 164 3.65 -11.64 -7.89
N GLU A 165 4.32 -12.72 -7.53
CA GLU A 165 3.91 -14.07 -7.91
C GLU A 165 2.56 -14.45 -7.29
N GLU A 166 2.35 -14.05 -6.03
CA GLU A 166 1.07 -14.23 -5.33
C GLU A 166 -0.05 -13.39 -5.96
N GLU A 167 0.20 -12.12 -6.26
CA GLU A 167 -0.76 -11.24 -6.95
C GLU A 167 -1.12 -11.79 -8.34
N GLU A 168 -0.13 -12.24 -9.11
CA GLU A 168 -0.33 -12.83 -10.43
C GLU A 168 -1.04 -14.18 -10.35
N ALA A 169 -0.76 -15.00 -9.33
CA ALA A 169 -1.49 -16.24 -9.08
C ALA A 169 -2.94 -15.94 -8.68
N ALA A 170 -3.16 -14.96 -7.79
CA ALA A 170 -4.49 -14.50 -7.40
C ALA A 170 -5.27 -13.96 -8.60
N ARG A 171 -4.61 -13.23 -9.50
CA ARG A 171 -5.19 -12.72 -10.75
C ARG A 171 -5.55 -13.86 -11.72
N ARG A 172 -4.67 -14.87 -11.88
CA ARG A 172 -4.93 -16.04 -12.72
C ARG A 172 -6.04 -16.94 -12.17
N ASN A 173 -6.16 -17.04 -10.86
CA ASN A 173 -7.15 -17.87 -10.18
C ASN A 173 -8.47 -17.11 -9.86
N GLN A 174 -8.67 -15.91 -10.44
CA GLN A 174 -9.96 -15.24 -10.35
C GLN A 174 -11.05 -16.02 -11.08
N SER A 175 -12.28 -15.90 -10.57
CA SER A 175 -13.48 -16.40 -11.24
C SER A 175 -14.50 -15.28 -11.33
N LEU A 176 -15.48 -15.41 -12.24
CA LEU A 176 -16.61 -14.47 -12.28
C LEU A 176 -17.34 -14.40 -10.94
N SER A 177 -17.41 -15.52 -10.22
CA SER A 177 -17.97 -15.56 -8.87
C SER A 177 -17.14 -14.73 -7.90
N THR A 178 -15.81 -14.88 -7.89
CA THR A 178 -14.91 -14.11 -7.01
C THR A 178 -14.97 -12.61 -7.29
N LEU A 179 -15.18 -12.21 -8.55
CA LEU A 179 -15.20 -10.81 -8.96
C LEU A 179 -16.57 -10.12 -8.80
N LEU A 180 -17.67 -10.86 -8.95
CA LEU A 180 -19.01 -10.28 -9.10
C LEU A 180 -20.02 -10.71 -8.02
N VAL A 181 -19.72 -11.76 -7.25
CA VAL A 181 -20.59 -12.23 -6.16
C VAL A 181 -20.10 -11.65 -4.84
N THR A 182 -21.03 -11.09 -4.06
CA THR A 182 -20.82 -10.68 -2.67
C THR A 182 -21.68 -11.54 -1.75
N GLN A 183 -21.52 -11.41 -0.43
CA GLN A 183 -22.36 -12.13 0.54
C GLN A 183 -23.86 -11.85 0.38
N SER A 184 -24.23 -10.69 -0.19
CA SER A 184 -25.61 -10.23 -0.32
C SER A 184 -26.14 -10.25 -1.75
N ARG A 185 -25.31 -10.54 -2.76
CA ARG A 185 -25.69 -10.44 -4.17
C ARG A 185 -24.89 -11.39 -5.06
N ASP A 186 -25.60 -12.15 -5.87
CA ASP A 186 -25.07 -13.11 -6.85
C ASP A 186 -25.60 -12.88 -8.28
N PHE A 187 -26.22 -11.73 -8.50
CA PHE A 187 -26.84 -11.35 -9.77
C PHE A 187 -26.37 -9.98 -10.25
N LEU A 188 -26.53 -9.78 -11.55
CA LEU A 188 -26.27 -8.56 -12.26
C LEU A 188 -27.58 -8.06 -12.92
N ILE A 189 -27.62 -6.82 -13.41
CA ILE A 189 -28.84 -6.23 -14.02
C ILE A 189 -28.67 -6.06 -15.52
N SER A 190 -29.56 -6.63 -16.35
CA SER A 190 -29.55 -6.38 -17.79
C SER A 190 -30.05 -4.97 -18.13
N ASN A 191 -29.77 -4.50 -19.34
CA ASN A 191 -30.33 -3.24 -19.88
C ASN A 191 -31.87 -3.16 -19.83
N ASP A 192 -32.57 -4.29 -19.98
CA ASP A 192 -34.02 -4.38 -19.82
C ASP A 192 -34.51 -4.39 -18.35
N GLY A 193 -33.60 -4.22 -17.39
CA GLY A 193 -33.88 -4.20 -15.95
C GLY A 193 -34.03 -5.58 -15.30
N ASN A 194 -33.82 -6.67 -16.04
CA ASN A 194 -33.94 -8.03 -15.52
C ASN A 194 -32.70 -8.45 -14.73
N LYS A 195 -32.89 -9.27 -13.70
CA LYS A 195 -31.77 -9.91 -12.98
C LYS A 195 -31.17 -11.03 -13.83
N VAL A 196 -29.84 -11.12 -13.85
CA VAL A 196 -29.07 -12.17 -14.51
C VAL A 196 -28.13 -12.77 -13.47
N LEU A 197 -28.27 -14.05 -13.14
CA LEU A 197 -27.38 -14.67 -12.16
C LEU A 197 -25.94 -14.74 -12.71
N VAL A 198 -24.94 -14.55 -11.84
CA VAL A 198 -23.52 -14.67 -12.24
C VAL A 198 -23.22 -16.08 -12.76
N SER A 199 -23.95 -17.10 -12.29
CA SER A 199 -23.87 -18.46 -12.80
C SER A 199 -24.34 -18.60 -14.26
N GLU A 200 -25.25 -17.76 -14.75
CA GLU A 200 -25.72 -17.78 -16.16
C GLU A 200 -24.65 -17.31 -17.15
N ILE A 201 -23.70 -16.51 -16.68
CA ILE A 201 -22.58 -16.01 -17.51
C ILE A 201 -21.29 -16.79 -17.25
N GLN A 202 -21.29 -17.70 -16.28
CA GLN A 202 -20.15 -18.57 -16.00
C GLN A 202 -19.89 -19.52 -17.18
N GLY A 203 -18.63 -19.56 -17.64
CA GLY A 203 -18.23 -20.34 -18.81
C GLY A 203 -18.49 -19.64 -20.16
N LYS A 204 -19.01 -18.40 -20.16
CA LYS A 204 -19.02 -17.53 -21.34
C LYS A 204 -17.76 -16.66 -21.36
N MET A 205 -17.38 -16.19 -22.56
CA MET A 205 -16.40 -15.13 -22.70
C MET A 205 -17.05 -13.81 -22.25
N VAL A 206 -16.56 -13.24 -21.16
CA VAL A 206 -17.12 -12.01 -20.58
C VAL A 206 -16.13 -10.86 -20.72
N ALA A 207 -16.54 -9.79 -21.39
CA ALA A 207 -15.77 -8.55 -21.47
C ALA A 207 -16.25 -7.56 -20.40
N PHE A 208 -15.32 -7.06 -19.59
CA PHE A 208 -15.59 -5.96 -18.67
C PHE A 208 -15.32 -4.63 -19.36
N ALA A 209 -16.32 -3.76 -19.41
CA ALA A 209 -16.22 -2.43 -19.96
C ALA A 209 -16.38 -1.39 -18.85
N ILE A 210 -15.27 -0.72 -18.49
CA ILE A 210 -15.24 0.40 -17.54
C ILE A 210 -15.33 1.68 -18.37
N LYS A 211 -16.40 2.45 -18.21
CA LYS A 211 -16.68 3.56 -19.13
C LYS A 211 -15.76 4.76 -18.87
N HIS A 212 -14.95 5.12 -19.86
CA HIS A 212 -14.36 6.47 -19.97
C HIS A 212 -14.24 7.03 -21.40
N CYS A 213 -14.76 6.37 -22.44
CA CYS A 213 -14.61 6.86 -23.82
C CYS A 213 -15.79 6.48 -24.74
N GLN A 214 -16.40 7.46 -25.41
CA GLN A 214 -17.54 7.25 -26.33
C GLN A 214 -17.15 6.50 -27.62
N GLU A 215 -15.94 6.73 -28.15
CA GLU A 215 -15.48 6.10 -29.40
C GLU A 215 -15.29 4.58 -29.26
N PHE A 216 -14.91 4.11 -28.07
CA PHE A 216 -14.75 2.69 -27.78
C PHE A 216 -16.10 1.95 -27.75
N THR A 217 -17.14 2.60 -27.23
CA THR A 217 -18.48 2.01 -27.10
C THR A 217 -19.08 1.61 -28.45
N SER A 218 -18.95 2.45 -29.49
CA SER A 218 -19.49 2.15 -30.82
C SER A 218 -18.84 0.92 -31.46
N LYS A 219 -17.52 0.76 -31.32
CA LYS A 219 -16.79 -0.42 -31.81
C LYS A 219 -17.15 -1.68 -31.02
N LEU A 220 -17.33 -1.56 -29.70
CA LEU A 220 -17.74 -2.66 -28.84
C LEU A 220 -19.15 -3.16 -29.21
N VAL A 221 -20.06 -2.25 -29.54
CA VAL A 221 -21.42 -2.53 -30.03
C VAL A 221 -21.38 -3.34 -31.33
N GLU A 222 -20.57 -2.92 -32.29
CA GLU A 222 -20.41 -3.60 -33.58
C GLU A 222 -19.86 -5.01 -33.40
N MET A 223 -18.74 -5.15 -32.68
CA MET A 223 -18.13 -6.44 -32.35
C MET A 223 -19.11 -7.37 -31.63
N TYR A 224 -19.89 -6.87 -30.68
CA TYR A 224 -20.87 -7.68 -29.97
C TYR A 224 -21.95 -8.25 -30.92
N LYS A 225 -22.46 -7.45 -31.85
CA LYS A 225 -23.43 -7.94 -32.85
C LYS A 225 -22.85 -9.05 -33.69
N GLU A 226 -21.64 -8.84 -34.22
CA GLU A 226 -20.96 -9.85 -35.03
C GLU A 226 -20.73 -11.17 -34.28
N LEU A 227 -20.38 -11.10 -32.99
CA LEU A 227 -20.19 -12.29 -32.16
C LEU A 227 -21.51 -12.99 -31.85
N LYS A 228 -22.59 -12.25 -31.61
CA LYS A 228 -23.92 -12.84 -31.40
C LYS A 228 -24.49 -13.45 -32.68
N ASP A 229 -24.26 -12.84 -33.84
CA ASP A 229 -24.66 -13.37 -35.15
C ASP A 229 -23.94 -14.69 -35.48
N LYS A 230 -22.74 -14.89 -34.91
CA LYS A 230 -21.97 -16.14 -34.99
C LYS A 230 -22.31 -17.16 -33.89
N GLU A 231 -23.35 -16.90 -33.08
CA GLU A 231 -23.75 -17.71 -31.93
C GLU A 231 -22.63 -17.92 -30.88
N GLU A 232 -21.66 -17.00 -30.81
CA GLU A 232 -20.58 -17.08 -29.84
C GLU A 232 -21.09 -16.81 -28.42
N LYS A 233 -20.55 -17.57 -27.46
CA LYS A 233 -20.86 -17.42 -26.02
C LYS A 233 -20.13 -16.21 -25.45
N PHE A 234 -20.57 -15.01 -25.84
CA PHE A 234 -19.96 -13.73 -25.44
C PHE A 234 -20.96 -12.85 -24.70
N GLU A 235 -20.56 -12.22 -23.60
CA GLU A 235 -21.36 -11.20 -22.88
C GLU A 235 -20.50 -9.99 -22.51
N VAL A 236 -21.12 -8.82 -22.38
CA VAL A 236 -20.45 -7.58 -21.93
C VAL A 236 -21.04 -7.15 -20.60
N VAL A 237 -20.19 -7.05 -19.58
CA VAL A 237 -20.52 -6.50 -18.26
C VAL A 237 -19.98 -5.08 -18.19
N LEU A 238 -20.88 -4.11 -18.05
CA LEU A 238 -20.57 -2.72 -17.83
C LEU A 238 -20.34 -2.47 -16.34
N ILE A 239 -19.16 -1.97 -16.00
CA ILE A 239 -18.84 -1.54 -14.63
C ILE A 239 -18.90 -0.01 -14.61
N SER A 240 -19.86 0.52 -13.86
CA SER A 240 -19.93 1.95 -13.55
C SER A 240 -19.05 2.24 -12.35
N LEU A 241 -18.14 3.21 -12.47
CA LEU A 241 -17.40 3.75 -11.33
C LEU A 241 -18.16 4.91 -10.66
N ASP A 242 -19.25 5.38 -11.28
CA ASP A 242 -20.12 6.40 -10.72
C ASP A 242 -21.16 5.74 -9.82
N ASN A 243 -21.31 6.25 -8.59
CA ASN A 243 -22.30 5.80 -7.60
C ASN A 243 -23.73 6.30 -7.88
N ASP A 244 -23.97 6.97 -9.02
CA ASP A 244 -25.29 7.48 -9.38
C ASP A 244 -26.02 6.53 -10.35
N GLU A 245 -27.03 5.83 -9.82
CA GLU A 245 -27.90 4.93 -10.59
C GLU A 245 -28.67 5.67 -11.71
N GLN A 246 -28.92 6.97 -11.53
CA GLN A 246 -29.67 7.78 -12.47
C GLN A 246 -28.83 8.11 -13.71
N SER A 247 -27.54 8.43 -13.51
CA SER A 247 -26.53 8.51 -14.57
C SER A 247 -26.45 7.20 -15.37
N TYR A 248 -26.44 6.04 -14.72
CA TYR A 248 -26.40 4.73 -15.41
C TYR A 248 -27.61 4.50 -16.33
N LYS A 249 -28.83 4.76 -15.85
CA LYS A 249 -30.06 4.61 -16.64
C LYS A 249 -30.09 5.55 -17.85
N GLU A 250 -29.63 6.78 -17.69
CA GLU A 250 -29.48 7.73 -18.80
C GLU A 250 -28.42 7.27 -19.82
N ILE A 251 -27.35 6.61 -19.36
CA ILE A 251 -26.30 6.05 -20.23
C ILE A 251 -26.84 4.91 -21.09
N LEU A 252 -27.58 3.96 -20.50
CA LEU A 252 -28.20 2.86 -21.25
C LEU A 252 -29.22 3.36 -22.28
N LYS A 253 -29.96 4.43 -21.95
CA LYS A 253 -30.88 5.07 -22.90
C LYS A 253 -30.15 5.77 -24.05
N LYS A 254 -29.03 6.46 -23.76
CA LYS A 254 -28.30 7.29 -24.74
C LYS A 254 -27.44 6.45 -25.69
N HIS A 255 -26.91 5.32 -25.21
CA HIS A 255 -26.10 4.40 -26.00
C HIS A 255 -26.56 2.97 -25.73
N PRO A 256 -27.68 2.54 -26.34
CA PRO A 256 -28.18 1.18 -26.18
C PRO A 256 -27.15 0.21 -26.74
N LEU A 257 -26.53 -0.57 -25.85
CA LEU A 257 -25.73 -1.72 -26.27
C LEU A 257 -26.70 -2.77 -26.86
N PRO A 258 -26.37 -3.39 -27.99
CA PRO A 258 -27.16 -4.48 -28.54
C PRO A 258 -27.11 -5.65 -27.57
N GLY A 259 -28.26 -6.26 -27.29
CA GLY A 259 -28.36 -7.45 -26.43
C GLY A 259 -28.22 -7.20 -24.93
N ARG A 260 -27.96 -8.26 -24.17
CA ARG A 260 -28.00 -8.33 -22.70
C ARG A 260 -26.72 -7.70 -22.10
N ALA A 261 -26.61 -6.37 -22.15
CA ALA A 261 -25.57 -5.65 -21.41
C ALA A 261 -25.90 -5.66 -19.93
N ILE A 262 -24.91 -5.93 -19.08
CA ILE A 262 -25.15 -6.30 -17.69
C ILE A 262 -24.41 -5.35 -16.73
N GLN A 263 -25.09 -4.77 -15.73
CA GLN A 263 -24.52 -3.89 -14.71
C GLN A 263 -23.79 -4.71 -13.64
N GLY A 264 -22.49 -4.42 -13.47
CA GLY A 264 -21.60 -4.95 -12.43
C GLY A 264 -21.98 -4.54 -11.03
#